data_AF-A0A0Q0SRM8-F1
#
_entry.id   AF-A0A0Q0SRM8-F1
#
_cell.length_a   1.000
_cell.length_b   1.000
_cell.length_c   1.000
_cell.angle_alpha   90.00
_cell.angle_beta   90.00
_cell.angle_gamma   90.00
#
_symmetry.space_group_name_H-M   'P 1'
#
loop_
_entity.id
_entity.type
_entity.pdbx_description
1 polymer ?
#
loop_
_entity_poly.entity_id
_entity_poly.type
_entity_poly.pdbx_seq_one_letter_code
_entity_poly.pdbx_strand_id
1 'polypeptide(L)'
;MEYKKLTFDLYRFQLLPISRNIHDDLYIENLSIEKLKEEKNNIFGEIVDKLITINHRTFDIIQKKIPVGGPWIAFKLGAKKHVEIGTTDLKKSTIDSWPHITVIINNDPAVQSIAISRNIKAFSSTRAVTKLLQKNLEHGLRTRQLTLHIEPRFDKRDFWEIVNKHVDEVSSVKFELISPNMSNISKSLTIDLKSINEETNSHRTNVELNADQGAALELNESNGIVAGLVEYASQGGGNISVKINGIRQKIQTNTEIKTLEIDEFTVDNLTQDGLYLLLERFNQ
;
A
#
# COMPACT_ATOMS: atom_id res chain seq x y z
N MET A 1 -31.40 -5.80 12.26
CA MET A 1 -30.57 -4.65 12.67
C MET A 1 -29.56 -4.45 11.57
N GLU A 2 -29.51 -3.27 10.96
CA GLU A 2 -28.56 -2.97 9.89
C GLU A 2 -27.23 -2.56 10.55
N TYR A 3 -26.20 -3.38 10.38
CA TYR A 3 -24.88 -3.08 10.93
C TYR A 3 -24.25 -1.97 10.10
N LYS A 4 -23.56 -1.05 10.78
CA LYS A 4 -22.82 0.01 10.10
C LYS A 4 -21.72 -0.61 9.24
N LYS A 5 -21.67 -0.22 7.96
CA LYS A 5 -20.62 -0.66 7.04
C LYS A 5 -19.35 0.15 7.20
N LEU A 6 -18.21 -0.51 7.14
CA LEU A 6 -16.88 0.07 7.11
C LEU A 6 -16.26 -0.15 5.73
N THR A 7 -15.80 0.93 5.11
CA THR A 7 -15.06 0.88 3.84
C THR A 7 -13.56 0.71 4.10
N PHE A 8 -12.92 -0.23 3.44
CA PHE A 8 -11.49 -0.52 3.51
C PHE A 8 -10.80 -0.20 2.20
N ASP A 9 -9.66 0.49 2.25
CA ASP A 9 -8.76 0.71 1.12
C ASP A 9 -7.71 -0.40 1.07
N LEU A 10 -7.44 -0.91 -0.13
CA LEU A 10 -6.55 -2.04 -0.36
C LEU A 10 -5.18 -1.63 -0.88
N TYR A 11 -4.17 -2.24 -0.29
CA TYR A 11 -2.77 -2.04 -0.61
C TYR A 11 -2.08 -3.39 -0.78
N ARG A 12 -1.01 -3.38 -1.58
CA ARG A 12 -0.02 -4.45 -1.63
C ARG A 12 1.25 -3.95 -0.98
N PHE A 13 1.95 -4.85 -0.30
CA PHE A 13 3.29 -4.57 0.19
C PHE A 13 4.32 -5.51 -0.41
N GLN A 14 5.56 -5.02 -0.50
CA GLN A 14 6.70 -5.76 -1.01
C GLN A 14 7.88 -5.59 -0.05
N LEU A 15 8.51 -6.71 0.29
CA LEU A 15 9.69 -6.79 1.16
C LEU A 15 10.91 -7.10 0.30
N LEU A 16 11.86 -6.18 0.23
CA LEU A 16 13.06 -6.32 -0.61
C LEU A 16 14.35 -6.20 0.22
N PRO A 17 15.39 -7.01 -0.05
CA PRO A 17 16.71 -6.84 0.58
C PRO A 17 17.35 -5.50 0.22
N ILE A 18 17.92 -4.77 1.18
CA ILE A 18 18.51 -3.43 0.92
C ILE A 18 19.76 -3.51 0.04
N SER A 19 20.57 -4.54 0.24
CA SER A 19 21.83 -4.76 -0.47
C SER A 19 21.95 -6.23 -0.86
N ARG A 20 22.66 -6.48 -1.96
CA ARG A 20 23.12 -7.82 -2.32
C ARG A 20 24.44 -8.20 -1.69
N ASN A 21 25.28 -7.22 -1.42
CA ASN A 21 26.56 -7.46 -0.77
C ASN A 21 26.28 -7.42 0.73
N ILE A 22 25.88 -8.56 1.29
CA ILE A 22 25.86 -8.81 2.73
C ILE A 22 27.32 -9.10 3.14
N HIS A 23 28.21 -8.14 2.92
CA HIS A 23 29.59 -8.25 3.40
C HIS A 23 29.66 -7.60 4.78
N ASP A 24 30.02 -8.42 5.78
CA ASP A 24 30.54 -8.06 7.10
C ASP A 24 29.74 -7.02 7.90
N ASP A 25 28.46 -7.28 8.14
CA ASP A 25 27.87 -6.79 9.39
C ASP A 25 28.20 -7.84 10.46
N LEU A 26 29.19 -7.55 11.31
CA LEU A 26 29.76 -8.42 12.38
C LEU A 26 28.72 -9.01 13.37
N TYR A 27 27.44 -8.67 13.21
CA TYR A 27 26.33 -9.05 14.08
C TYR A 27 25.26 -9.91 13.38
N ILE A 28 25.42 -10.23 12.10
CA ILE A 28 24.48 -11.07 11.36
C ILE A 28 25.21 -12.35 10.95
N GLU A 29 25.04 -13.41 11.76
CA GLU A 29 25.49 -14.76 11.40
C GLU A 29 24.96 -15.13 10.01
N ASN A 30 25.85 -15.23 9.02
CA ASN A 30 25.71 -15.95 7.75
C ASN A 30 24.28 -16.05 7.15
N LEU A 31 23.56 -14.94 7.02
CA LEU A 31 22.34 -14.89 6.21
C LEU A 31 22.74 -14.70 4.75
N SER A 32 22.67 -15.77 3.96
CA SER A 32 22.68 -15.63 2.50
C SER A 32 21.42 -14.86 2.05
N ILE A 33 21.50 -14.16 0.92
CA ILE A 33 20.35 -13.44 0.33
C ILE A 33 19.15 -14.38 0.15
N GLU A 34 19.42 -15.65 -0.16
CA GLU A 34 18.40 -16.70 -0.34
C GLU A 34 17.65 -16.97 0.97
N LYS A 35 18.37 -17.17 2.08
CA LYS A 35 17.77 -17.31 3.41
C LYS A 35 16.98 -16.06 3.81
N LEU A 36 17.49 -14.87 3.50
CA LEU A 36 16.77 -13.62 3.76
C LEU A 36 15.47 -13.53 2.95
N LYS A 37 15.45 -14.01 1.70
CA LYS A 37 14.26 -14.06 0.85
C LYS A 37 13.21 -15.04 1.39
N GLU A 38 13.63 -16.15 2.00
CA GLU A 38 12.75 -17.14 2.63
C GLU A 38 12.18 -16.62 3.97
N GLU A 39 13.03 -16.02 4.80
CA GLU A 39 12.66 -15.58 6.15
C GLU A 39 12.01 -14.19 6.22
N LYS A 40 12.00 -13.41 5.13
CA LYS A 40 11.49 -12.02 5.13
C LYS A 40 10.08 -11.88 5.72
N ASN A 41 9.19 -12.82 5.45
CA ASN A 41 7.82 -12.80 5.95
C ASN A 41 7.79 -13.09 7.45
N ASN A 42 8.57 -14.04 7.94
CA ASN A 42 8.70 -14.32 9.37
C ASN A 42 9.28 -13.11 10.11
N ILE A 43 10.36 -12.52 9.59
CA ILE A 43 10.98 -11.30 10.12
C ILE A 43 9.97 -10.15 10.17
N PHE A 44 9.22 -9.93 9.09
CA PHE A 44 8.20 -8.89 9.05
C PHE A 44 7.09 -9.15 10.07
N GLY A 45 6.58 -10.39 10.16
CA GLY A 45 5.57 -10.79 11.14
C GLY A 45 6.03 -10.51 12.56
N GLU A 46 7.25 -10.92 12.91
CA GLU A 46 7.84 -10.64 14.22
C GLU A 46 7.97 -9.15 14.52
N ILE A 47 8.41 -8.34 13.55
CA ILE A 47 8.58 -6.89 13.75
C ILE A 47 7.22 -6.22 13.94
N VAL A 48 6.21 -6.61 13.15
CA VAL A 48 4.85 -6.08 13.29
C VAL A 48 4.24 -6.53 14.62
N ASP A 49 4.52 -7.75 15.08
CA ASP A 49 4.05 -8.22 16.37
C ASP A 49 4.76 -7.57 17.56
N LYS A 50 6.06 -7.29 17.42
CA LYS A 50 6.87 -6.59 18.42
C LYS A 50 6.73 -5.07 18.34
N LEU A 51 5.91 -4.53 17.44
CA LEU A 51 5.61 -3.11 17.38
C LEU A 51 4.81 -2.74 18.64
N ILE A 52 5.55 -2.34 19.68
CA ILE A 52 5.01 -2.03 21.01
C ILE A 52 4.18 -0.74 20.98
N THR A 53 4.52 0.23 20.11
CA THR A 53 3.76 1.48 19.95
C THR A 53 4.03 2.09 18.57
N ILE A 54 2.97 2.39 17.80
CA ILE A 54 3.12 3.27 16.64
C ILE A 54 3.30 4.70 17.15
N ASN A 55 4.47 5.27 16.92
CA ASN A 55 4.79 6.63 17.35
C ASN A 55 4.49 7.64 16.25
N HIS A 56 3.85 8.75 16.63
CA HIS A 56 3.68 9.91 15.76
C HIS A 56 4.15 11.18 16.48
N ARG A 57 4.80 12.10 15.75
CA ARG A 57 5.44 13.29 16.35
C ARG A 57 4.44 14.29 16.96
N THR A 58 3.20 14.29 16.48
CA THR A 58 2.25 15.38 16.72
C THR A 58 1.03 14.97 17.53
N PHE A 59 0.73 13.67 17.64
CA PHE A 59 -0.47 13.21 18.36
C PHE A 59 -0.27 11.80 18.88
N ASP A 60 -0.90 11.54 20.03
CA ASP A 60 -0.86 10.23 20.68
C ASP A 60 -1.66 9.22 19.86
N ILE A 61 -1.09 8.02 19.71
CA ILE A 61 -1.72 6.90 19.03
C ILE A 61 -1.84 5.75 20.01
N ILE A 62 -3.04 5.19 20.10
CA ILE A 62 -3.29 3.93 20.81
C ILE A 62 -3.43 2.80 19.80
N GLN A 63 -2.91 1.63 20.16
CA GLN A 63 -3.03 0.42 19.37
C GLN A 63 -3.72 -0.67 20.19
N LYS A 64 -4.66 -1.39 19.56
CA LYS A 64 -5.28 -2.58 20.14
C LYS A 64 -5.19 -3.73 19.16
N LYS A 65 -4.41 -4.76 19.49
CA LYS A 65 -4.36 -5.98 18.68
C LYS A 65 -5.70 -6.71 18.68
N ILE A 66 -6.06 -7.27 17.54
CA ILE A 66 -7.19 -8.18 17.36
C ILE A 66 -6.56 -9.56 17.18
N PRO A 67 -6.80 -10.52 18.09
CA PRO A 67 -6.21 -11.85 17.97
C PRO A 67 -6.78 -12.54 16.73
N VAL A 68 -5.92 -12.75 15.75
CA VAL A 68 -6.22 -13.46 14.51
C VAL A 68 -5.15 -14.54 14.32
N GLY A 69 -5.55 -15.73 13.90
CA GLY A 69 -4.64 -16.86 13.69
C GLY A 69 -4.02 -16.85 12.28
N GLY A 70 -2.97 -17.66 12.09
CA GLY A 70 -2.35 -17.87 10.78
C GLY A 70 -1.46 -16.70 10.32
N PRO A 71 -1.36 -16.42 9.00
CA PRO A 71 -0.50 -15.36 8.45
C PRO A 71 -1.08 -13.95 8.64
N TRP A 72 -2.14 -13.83 9.44
CA TRP A 72 -2.93 -12.62 9.58
C TRP A 72 -2.46 -11.80 10.76
N ILE A 73 -2.46 -10.49 10.59
CA ILE A 73 -2.21 -9.54 11.67
C ILE A 73 -3.28 -8.47 11.60
N ALA A 74 -4.03 -8.29 12.67
CA ALA A 74 -5.10 -7.30 12.74
C ALA A 74 -4.98 -6.44 13.99
N PHE A 75 -5.17 -5.13 13.85
CA PHE A 75 -5.15 -4.21 14.97
C PHE A 75 -5.95 -2.94 14.68
N LYS A 76 -6.44 -2.31 15.75
CA LYS A 76 -7.06 -0.97 15.71
C LYS A 76 -6.02 0.08 16.04
N LEU A 77 -6.05 1.19 15.31
CA LEU A 77 -5.27 2.41 15.59
C LEU A 77 -6.20 3.55 15.93
N GLY A 78 -6.17 4.03 17.17
CA GLY A 78 -6.87 5.23 17.61
C GLY A 78 -5.95 6.43 17.64
N ALA A 79 -6.40 7.58 17.13
CA ALA A 79 -5.64 8.82 17.18
C ALA A 79 -6.33 9.80 18.12
N LYS A 80 -5.59 10.43 19.03
CA LYS A 80 -6.13 11.46 19.92
C LYS A 80 -6.56 12.69 19.11
N LYS A 81 -7.80 13.14 19.29
CA LYS A 81 -8.36 14.35 18.69
C LYS A 81 -9.05 15.20 19.76
N HIS A 82 -8.92 16.50 19.66
CA HIS A 82 -9.70 17.44 20.47
C HIS A 82 -10.95 17.84 19.69
N VAL A 83 -12.12 17.65 20.28
CA VAL A 83 -13.41 18.01 19.68
C VAL A 83 -13.99 19.17 20.47
N GLU A 84 -14.25 20.29 19.79
CA GLU A 84 -14.99 21.42 20.37
C GLU A 84 -16.49 21.11 20.31
N ILE A 85 -17.15 21.16 21.47
CA ILE A 85 -18.58 20.97 21.62
C ILE A 85 -19.18 22.28 22.12
N GLY A 86 -20.18 22.79 21.40
CA GLY A 86 -21.01 23.89 21.87
C GLY A 86 -21.96 23.40 22.96
N THR A 87 -21.89 24.00 24.15
CA THR A 87 -22.84 23.75 25.24
C THR A 87 -24.14 24.54 25.01
N THR A 88 -25.21 24.16 25.71
CA THR A 88 -26.51 24.86 25.68
C THR A 88 -26.40 26.34 26.03
N ASP A 89 -25.37 26.71 26.77
CA ASP A 89 -25.06 28.09 27.19
C ASP A 89 -24.19 28.82 26.16
N LEU A 90 -24.06 28.30 24.93
CA LEU A 90 -23.20 28.79 23.85
C LEU A 90 -21.70 28.87 24.20
N LYS A 91 -21.27 28.23 25.28
CA LYS A 91 -19.85 28.10 25.65
C LYS A 91 -19.22 26.92 24.90
N LYS A 92 -17.97 27.09 24.49
CA LYS A 92 -17.18 26.01 23.90
C LYS A 92 -16.53 25.17 25.01
N SER A 93 -16.69 23.86 24.94
CA SER A 93 -15.97 22.89 25.75
C SER A 93 -15.17 21.97 24.84
N THR A 94 -13.97 21.57 25.28
CA THR A 94 -13.11 20.67 24.53
C THR A 94 -13.07 19.31 25.22
N ILE A 95 -13.39 18.25 24.49
CA ILE A 95 -13.30 16.87 24.97
C ILE A 95 -12.33 16.08 24.09
N ASP A 96 -11.57 15.20 24.73
CA ASP A 96 -10.69 14.26 24.04
C ASP A 96 -11.52 13.13 23.41
N SER A 97 -11.29 12.91 22.12
CA SER A 97 -11.89 11.84 21.33
C SER A 97 -10.81 10.93 20.76
N TRP A 98 -11.13 9.63 20.64
CA TRP A 98 -10.23 8.59 20.13
C TRP A 98 -10.86 7.85 18.94
N PRO A 99 -11.15 8.54 17.82
CA PRO A 99 -11.57 7.87 16.60
C PRO A 99 -10.47 6.89 16.15
N HIS A 100 -10.89 5.74 15.62
CA HIS A 100 -9.98 4.67 15.25
C HIS A 100 -10.21 4.15 13.84
N ILE A 101 -9.20 3.48 13.32
CA ILE A 101 -9.25 2.65 12.10
C ILE A 101 -8.86 1.23 12.46
N THR A 102 -9.24 0.29 11.61
CA THR A 102 -8.79 -1.10 11.63
C THR A 102 -7.80 -1.32 10.49
N VAL A 103 -6.65 -1.92 10.81
CA VAL A 103 -5.63 -2.37 9.86
C VAL A 103 -5.61 -3.89 9.90
N ILE A 104 -5.68 -4.51 8.72
CA ILE A 104 -5.60 -5.96 8.53
C ILE A 104 -4.48 -6.22 7.54
N ILE A 105 -3.52 -7.07 7.91
CA ILE A 105 -2.37 -7.44 7.10
C ILE A 105 -2.46 -8.94 6.85
N ASN A 106 -2.37 -9.35 5.58
CA ASN A 106 -2.08 -10.72 5.21
C ASN A 106 -0.60 -10.84 4.85
N ASN A 107 0.15 -11.53 5.71
CA ASN A 107 1.57 -11.78 5.54
C ASN A 107 1.88 -13.08 4.78
N ASP A 108 0.89 -13.69 4.15
CA ASP A 108 1.09 -14.83 3.25
C ASP A 108 2.06 -14.44 2.11
N PRO A 109 3.14 -15.21 1.88
CA PRO A 109 4.13 -14.94 0.83
C PRO A 109 3.55 -14.87 -0.59
N ALA A 110 2.37 -15.42 -0.85
CA ALA A 110 1.70 -15.39 -2.16
C ALA A 110 0.76 -14.19 -2.35
N VAL A 111 0.40 -13.49 -1.26
CA VAL A 111 -0.61 -12.41 -1.28
C VAL A 111 -0.02 -11.04 -0.94
N GLN A 112 0.63 -10.93 0.22
CA GLN A 112 1.24 -9.72 0.78
C GLN A 112 0.35 -8.46 0.64
N SER A 113 -0.79 -8.44 1.34
CA SER A 113 -1.79 -7.37 1.24
C SER A 113 -2.09 -6.69 2.56
N ILE A 114 -2.52 -5.42 2.49
CA ILE A 114 -2.99 -4.64 3.64
C ILE A 114 -4.36 -4.04 3.30
N ALA A 115 -5.32 -4.20 4.20
CA ALA A 115 -6.60 -3.51 4.16
C ALA A 115 -6.68 -2.50 5.32
N ILE A 116 -7.05 -1.26 5.02
CA ILE A 116 -7.12 -0.17 6.01
C ILE A 116 -8.51 0.48 5.96
N SER A 117 -9.26 0.45 7.06
CA SER A 117 -10.58 1.06 7.11
C SER A 117 -10.50 2.59 7.02
N ARG A 118 -11.42 3.23 6.30
CA ARG A 118 -11.55 4.68 6.22
C ARG A 118 -12.16 5.25 7.50
N ASN A 119 -11.48 6.21 8.12
CA ASN A 119 -12.06 7.07 9.14
C ASN A 119 -11.36 8.43 9.15
N ILE A 120 -11.95 9.41 8.44
CA ILE A 120 -11.39 10.77 8.32
C ILE A 120 -11.28 11.50 9.66
N LYS A 121 -12.07 11.10 10.66
CA LYS A 121 -11.99 11.66 12.02
C LYS A 121 -10.70 11.22 12.71
N ALA A 122 -10.17 10.03 12.39
CA ALA A 122 -8.91 9.50 12.93
C ALA A 122 -7.69 9.98 12.13
N PHE A 123 -7.69 9.72 10.83
CA PHE A 123 -6.57 10.00 9.94
C PHE A 123 -7.06 10.65 8.65
N SER A 124 -6.28 11.59 8.10
CA SER A 124 -6.67 12.34 6.89
C SER A 124 -6.88 11.46 5.66
N SER A 125 -6.13 10.35 5.57
CA SER A 125 -6.28 9.32 4.53
C SER A 125 -5.64 8.02 4.98
N THR A 126 -6.04 6.92 4.35
CA THR A 126 -5.41 5.60 4.48
C THR A 126 -3.96 5.60 3.99
N ARG A 127 -3.60 6.45 3.01
CA ARG A 127 -2.21 6.70 2.60
C ARG A 127 -1.36 7.33 3.70
N ALA A 128 -1.94 8.16 4.56
CA ALA A 128 -1.20 8.70 5.71
C ALA A 128 -0.85 7.56 6.69
N VAL A 129 -1.74 6.58 6.82
CA VAL A 129 -1.54 5.38 7.65
C VAL A 129 -0.47 4.48 7.05
N THR A 130 -0.43 4.26 5.74
CA THR A 130 0.65 3.45 5.12
C THR A 130 2.02 4.07 5.33
N LYS A 131 2.15 5.39 5.15
CA LYS A 131 3.40 6.13 5.45
C LYS A 131 3.79 6.02 6.92
N LEU A 132 2.81 6.08 7.82
CA LEU A 132 3.02 5.92 9.25
C LEU A 132 3.56 4.51 9.57
N LEU A 133 2.97 3.47 8.99
CA LEU A 133 3.42 2.09 9.14
C LEU A 133 4.85 1.90 8.60
N GLN A 134 5.13 2.36 7.38
CA GLN A 134 6.47 2.28 6.79
C GLN A 134 7.53 2.90 7.69
N LYS A 135 7.29 4.11 8.19
CA LYS A 135 8.24 4.83 9.04
C LYS A 135 8.49 4.12 10.37
N ASN A 136 7.45 3.54 10.99
CA ASN A 136 7.59 2.86 12.27
C ASN A 136 8.26 1.47 12.12
N LEU A 137 8.08 0.81 10.97
CA LEU A 137 8.70 -0.47 10.66
C LEU A 137 10.12 -0.34 10.11
N GLU A 138 10.48 0.81 9.56
CA GLU A 138 11.73 1.04 8.83
C GLU A 138 12.96 0.65 9.65
N HIS A 139 13.05 1.08 10.91
CA HIS A 139 14.23 0.78 11.73
C HIS A 139 14.42 -0.73 11.94
N GLY A 140 13.36 -1.43 12.39
CA GLY A 140 13.42 -2.87 12.63
C GLY A 140 13.71 -3.68 11.36
N LEU A 141 13.15 -3.26 10.23
CA LEU A 141 13.40 -3.90 8.93
C LEU A 141 14.82 -3.64 8.44
N ARG A 142 15.32 -2.41 8.56
CA ARG A 142 16.69 -2.06 8.12
C ARG A 142 17.77 -2.79 8.91
N THR A 143 17.58 -2.98 10.21
CA THR A 143 18.49 -3.80 11.04
C THR A 143 18.55 -5.27 10.57
N ARG A 144 17.52 -5.72 9.86
CA ARG A 144 17.47 -7.05 9.21
C ARG A 144 17.71 -6.99 7.71
N GLN A 145 18.26 -5.88 7.21
CA GLN A 145 18.56 -5.62 5.80
C GLN A 145 17.33 -5.70 4.86
N LEU A 146 16.14 -5.40 5.35
CA LEU A 146 14.89 -5.37 4.58
C LEU A 146 14.36 -3.94 4.43
N THR A 147 13.69 -3.69 3.32
CA THR A 147 12.88 -2.48 3.09
C THR A 147 11.45 -2.85 2.73
N LEU A 148 10.50 -2.00 3.13
CA LEU A 148 9.06 -2.18 2.92
C LEU A 148 8.52 -1.13 1.95
N HIS A 149 7.97 -1.59 0.86
CA HIS A 149 7.23 -0.78 -0.09
C HIS A 149 5.74 -1.09 0.02
N ILE A 150 4.89 -0.07 0.13
CA ILE A 150 3.42 -0.24 0.19
C ILE A 150 2.81 0.62 -0.91
N GLU A 151 2.09 0.01 -1.85
CA GLU A 151 1.44 0.70 -2.95
C GLU A 151 -0.06 0.33 -3.01
N PRO A 152 -0.93 1.29 -3.36
CA PRO A 152 -2.37 1.04 -3.45
C PRO A 152 -2.69 0.08 -4.61
N ARG A 153 -3.73 -0.73 -4.43
CA ARG A 153 -4.41 -1.37 -5.56
C ARG A 153 -5.47 -0.41 -6.08
N PHE A 154 -5.62 -0.29 -7.39
CA PHE A 154 -6.60 0.60 -8.02
C PHE A 154 -7.21 -0.09 -9.24
N ASP A 155 -8.28 0.48 -9.80
CA ASP A 155 -8.88 -0.08 -11.00
C ASP A 155 -8.15 0.44 -12.25
N LYS A 156 -7.73 -0.46 -13.12
CA LYS A 156 -7.10 -0.07 -14.39
C LYS A 156 -8.03 0.78 -15.27
N ARG A 157 -9.35 0.66 -15.10
CA ARG A 157 -10.33 1.48 -15.80
C ARG A 157 -10.12 2.97 -15.52
N ASP A 158 -9.72 3.34 -14.31
CA ASP A 158 -9.47 4.73 -13.92
C ASP A 158 -8.36 5.35 -14.78
N PHE A 159 -7.30 4.59 -15.04
CA PHE A 159 -6.22 5.03 -15.95
C PHE A 159 -6.75 5.23 -17.37
N TRP A 160 -7.49 4.25 -17.90
CA TRP A 160 -8.00 4.31 -19.27
C TRP A 160 -9.07 5.38 -19.45
N GLU A 161 -9.91 5.64 -18.46
CA GLU A 161 -10.85 6.75 -18.47
C GLU A 161 -10.13 8.11 -18.53
N ILE A 162 -9.05 8.29 -17.77
CA ILE A 162 -8.24 9.51 -17.83
C ILE A 162 -7.61 9.69 -19.22
N VAL A 163 -7.03 8.63 -19.77
CA VAL A 163 -6.41 8.67 -21.10
C VAL A 163 -7.46 8.93 -22.19
N ASN A 164 -8.59 8.22 -22.16
CA ASN A 164 -9.68 8.36 -23.14
C ASN A 164 -10.41 9.71 -23.06
N LYS A 165 -10.37 10.37 -21.90
CA LYS A 165 -10.88 11.75 -21.76
C LYS A 165 -9.94 12.79 -22.38
N HIS A 166 -8.65 12.46 -22.55
CA HIS A 166 -7.58 13.38 -22.95
C HIS A 166 -6.75 12.82 -24.14
N VAL A 167 -7.38 12.10 -25.08
CA VAL A 167 -6.74 11.31 -26.14
C VAL A 167 -5.66 12.07 -26.93
N ASP A 168 -5.84 13.38 -27.15
CA ASP A 168 -4.91 14.22 -27.92
C ASP A 168 -4.14 15.23 -27.05
N GLU A 169 -4.20 15.08 -25.73
CA GLU A 169 -3.60 16.03 -24.79
C GLU A 169 -2.54 15.37 -23.90
N VAL A 170 -2.50 14.03 -23.80
CA VAL A 170 -1.51 13.32 -22.99
C VAL A 170 -0.12 13.47 -23.59
N SER A 171 0.75 14.26 -22.96
CA SER A 171 2.13 14.46 -23.42
C SER A 171 3.15 13.51 -22.79
N SER A 172 2.85 12.95 -21.63
CA SER A 172 3.76 12.04 -20.95
C SER A 172 3.02 11.11 -19.99
N VAL A 173 3.47 9.86 -19.93
CA VAL A 173 3.04 8.89 -18.92
C VAL A 173 4.27 8.31 -18.26
N LYS A 174 4.33 8.40 -16.93
CA LYS A 174 5.39 7.84 -16.11
C LYS A 174 4.85 6.70 -15.25
N PHE A 175 5.41 5.53 -15.45
CA PHE A 175 5.22 4.35 -14.61
C PHE A 175 6.37 4.24 -13.62
N GLU A 176 6.06 4.25 -12.33
CA GLU A 176 7.01 4.04 -11.25
C GLU A 176 6.75 2.65 -10.67
N LEU A 177 7.54 1.68 -11.13
CA LEU A 177 7.36 0.26 -10.86
C LEU A 177 8.25 -0.17 -9.70
N ILE A 178 7.72 -0.99 -8.81
CA ILE A 178 8.46 -1.60 -7.71
C ILE A 178 8.79 -3.03 -8.11
N SER A 179 10.06 -3.40 -7.96
CA SER A 179 10.55 -4.73 -8.36
C SER A 179 9.83 -5.84 -7.59
N PRO A 180 9.20 -6.80 -8.29
CA PRO A 180 8.29 -7.72 -7.67
C PRO A 180 9.01 -8.64 -6.69
N ASN A 181 8.39 -8.83 -5.53
CA ASN A 181 8.78 -9.89 -4.60
C ASN A 181 8.14 -11.25 -4.94
N MET A 182 7.17 -11.27 -5.86
CA MET A 182 6.37 -12.43 -6.27
C MET A 182 6.15 -12.46 -7.79
N SER A 183 6.15 -13.65 -8.38
CA SER A 183 5.91 -13.86 -9.82
C SER A 183 4.46 -13.66 -10.27
N ASN A 184 3.50 -13.58 -9.34
CA ASN A 184 2.08 -13.64 -9.66
C ASN A 184 1.55 -12.39 -10.39
N ILE A 185 2.13 -11.22 -10.17
CA ILE A 185 1.73 -9.98 -10.88
C ILE A 185 2.63 -9.63 -12.05
N SER A 186 3.83 -10.19 -12.13
CA SER A 186 4.77 -9.90 -13.22
C SER A 186 4.40 -10.59 -14.54
N LYS A 187 3.40 -11.48 -14.56
CA LYS A 187 3.00 -12.25 -15.75
C LYS A 187 2.57 -11.38 -16.93
N SER A 188 1.98 -10.22 -16.66
CA SER A 188 1.53 -9.28 -17.68
C SER A 188 2.61 -8.29 -18.11
N LEU A 189 3.77 -8.28 -17.46
CA LEU A 189 4.80 -7.28 -17.66
C LEU A 189 5.81 -7.74 -18.72
N THR A 190 6.02 -6.92 -19.75
CA THR A 190 7.04 -7.18 -20.78
C THR A 190 8.46 -6.89 -20.29
N ILE A 191 8.60 -6.04 -19.26
CA ILE A 191 9.88 -5.65 -18.66
C ILE A 191 10.23 -6.64 -17.55
N ASP A 192 11.43 -7.21 -17.62
CA ASP A 192 11.92 -8.11 -16.57
C ASP A 192 12.48 -7.33 -15.37
N LEU A 193 11.57 -6.82 -14.53
CA LEU A 193 11.93 -6.12 -13.29
C LEU A 193 12.69 -7.02 -12.31
N LYS A 194 12.52 -8.35 -12.39
CA LYS A 194 13.24 -9.28 -11.53
C LYS A 194 14.72 -9.27 -11.90
N SER A 195 15.03 -9.43 -13.18
CA SER A 195 16.42 -9.38 -13.67
C SER A 195 17.04 -8.00 -13.45
N ILE A 196 16.31 -6.90 -13.74
CA ILE A 196 16.76 -5.54 -13.44
C ILE A 196 17.10 -5.39 -11.96
N ASN A 197 16.23 -5.88 -11.07
CA ASN A 197 16.53 -5.91 -9.66
C ASN A 197 17.80 -6.74 -9.47
N GLU A 198 17.83 -8.01 -9.85
CA GLU A 198 18.91 -9.02 -9.67
C GLU A 198 20.29 -8.62 -10.19
N GLU A 199 20.37 -7.73 -11.16
CA GLU A 199 21.63 -7.24 -11.71
C GLU A 199 22.05 -5.88 -11.15
N THR A 200 21.09 -5.00 -10.82
CA THR A 200 21.40 -3.58 -10.50
C THR A 200 21.06 -3.15 -9.08
N ASN A 201 20.39 -3.99 -8.30
CA ASN A 201 19.80 -3.69 -7.00
C ASN A 201 18.73 -2.57 -7.07
N SER A 202 18.13 -2.37 -8.25
CA SER A 202 17.05 -1.41 -8.43
C SER A 202 15.74 -1.95 -7.89
N HIS A 203 15.26 -1.33 -6.81
CA HIS A 203 13.95 -1.62 -6.22
C HIS A 203 12.82 -0.86 -6.89
N ARG A 204 13.15 0.28 -7.52
CA ARG A 204 12.18 1.18 -8.15
C ARG A 204 12.69 1.55 -9.53
N THR A 205 11.91 1.20 -10.54
CA THR A 205 12.22 1.46 -11.96
C THR A 205 11.21 2.43 -12.53
N ASN A 206 11.70 3.52 -13.13
CA ASN A 206 10.86 4.49 -13.81
C ASN A 206 10.87 4.22 -15.31
N VAL A 207 9.68 4.01 -15.88
CA VAL A 207 9.47 3.93 -17.33
C VAL A 207 8.65 5.14 -17.72
N GLU A 208 9.22 6.03 -18.52
CA GLU A 208 8.57 7.28 -18.94
C GLU A 208 8.43 7.30 -20.46
N LEU A 209 7.18 7.42 -20.90
CA LEU A 209 6.82 7.63 -22.30
C LEU A 209 6.56 9.12 -22.48
N ASN A 210 7.14 9.73 -23.51
CA ASN A 210 6.98 11.15 -23.81
C ASN A 210 6.64 11.32 -25.28
N ALA A 211 5.65 12.15 -25.57
CA ALA A 211 5.40 12.64 -26.91
C ALA A 211 6.40 13.74 -27.26
N ASP A 212 6.61 13.94 -28.56
CA ASP A 212 7.39 15.09 -29.03
C ASP A 212 6.66 16.41 -28.75
N GLN A 213 7.38 17.53 -28.84
CA GLN A 213 6.84 18.84 -28.51
C GLN A 213 5.61 19.18 -29.39
N GLY A 214 4.47 19.39 -28.73
CA GLY A 214 3.20 19.71 -29.41
C GLY A 214 2.44 18.48 -29.93
N ALA A 215 2.96 17.28 -29.72
CA ALA A 215 2.28 16.02 -30.00
C ALA A 215 1.70 15.39 -28.71
N ALA A 216 0.86 14.37 -28.91
CA ALA A 216 0.30 13.53 -27.85
C ALA A 216 0.75 12.08 -28.01
N LEU A 217 0.69 11.32 -26.92
CA LEU A 217 0.96 9.89 -26.93
C LEU A 217 -0.25 9.12 -27.44
N GLU A 218 -0.02 8.19 -28.36
CA GLU A 218 -1.03 7.22 -28.79
C GLU A 218 -1.07 6.04 -27.82
N LEU A 219 -1.96 6.13 -26.84
CA LEU A 219 -2.14 5.10 -25.81
C LEU A 219 -3.45 4.35 -26.05
N ASN A 220 -3.39 3.03 -26.10
CA ASN A 220 -4.58 2.19 -26.24
C ASN A 220 -4.47 0.90 -25.40
N GLU A 221 -5.62 0.34 -25.04
CA GLU A 221 -5.73 -0.90 -24.26
C GLU A 221 -5.17 -2.13 -25.01
N SER A 222 -5.14 -2.07 -26.34
CA SER A 222 -4.56 -3.13 -27.18
C SER A 222 -3.02 -3.15 -27.19
N ASN A 223 -2.36 -2.10 -26.69
CA ASN A 223 -0.91 -2.03 -26.64
C ASN A 223 -0.43 -2.90 -25.49
N GLY A 224 0.06 -4.11 -25.80
CA GLY A 224 0.48 -5.09 -24.79
C GLY A 224 1.54 -4.56 -23.81
N ILE A 225 2.37 -3.59 -24.21
CA ILE A 225 3.36 -2.98 -23.32
C ILE A 225 2.68 -2.08 -22.29
N VAL A 226 1.86 -1.12 -22.76
CA VAL A 226 1.17 -0.16 -21.87
C VAL A 226 0.14 -0.89 -21.00
N ALA A 227 -0.65 -1.79 -21.59
CA ALA A 227 -1.62 -2.60 -20.87
C ALA A 227 -0.95 -3.47 -19.79
N GLY A 228 0.22 -4.05 -20.09
CA GLY A 228 1.01 -4.81 -19.13
C GLY A 228 1.50 -3.98 -17.95
N LEU A 229 1.98 -2.76 -18.22
CA LEU A 229 2.42 -1.80 -17.20
C LEU A 229 1.27 -1.31 -16.31
N VAL A 230 0.12 -1.01 -16.92
CA VAL A 230 -1.09 -0.59 -16.21
C VAL A 230 -1.61 -1.71 -15.32
N GLU A 231 -1.71 -2.94 -15.86
CA GLU A 231 -2.13 -4.10 -15.08
C GLU A 231 -1.21 -4.31 -13.88
N TYR A 232 0.11 -4.31 -14.08
CA TYR A 232 1.08 -4.48 -13.01
C TYR A 232 0.94 -3.42 -11.91
N ALA A 233 0.84 -2.15 -12.29
CA ALA A 233 0.68 -1.05 -11.33
C ALA A 233 -0.67 -1.14 -10.59
N SER A 234 -1.77 -1.47 -11.28
CA SER A 234 -3.12 -1.59 -10.69
C SER A 234 -3.20 -2.65 -9.59
N GLN A 235 -2.36 -3.68 -9.67
CA GLN A 235 -2.23 -4.72 -8.66
C GLN A 235 -1.32 -4.31 -7.48
N GLY A 236 -0.94 -3.03 -7.36
CA GLY A 236 -0.02 -2.54 -6.32
C GLY A 236 1.44 -2.90 -6.60
N GLY A 237 1.77 -3.10 -7.88
CA GLY A 237 3.15 -3.22 -8.37
C GLY A 237 3.85 -1.86 -8.52
N GLY A 238 3.14 -0.75 -8.39
CA GLY A 238 3.71 0.58 -8.58
C GLY A 238 2.64 1.66 -8.70
N ASN A 239 3.03 2.78 -9.29
CA ASN A 239 2.17 3.94 -9.49
C ASN A 239 2.30 4.50 -10.92
N ILE A 240 1.26 5.16 -11.42
CA ILE A 240 1.22 5.76 -12.75
C ILE A 240 0.85 7.24 -12.64
N SER A 241 1.67 8.09 -13.26
CA SER A 241 1.45 9.53 -13.39
C SER A 241 1.24 9.90 -14.85
N VAL A 242 0.18 10.65 -15.15
CA VAL A 242 -0.14 11.16 -16.50
C VAL A 242 0.06 12.68 -16.51
N LYS A 243 0.71 13.19 -17.56
CA LYS A 243 0.87 14.62 -17.82
C LYS A 243 0.05 14.98 -19.06
N ILE A 244 -0.75 16.03 -18.92
CA ILE A 244 -1.66 16.51 -19.96
C ILE A 244 -1.24 17.94 -20.35
N ASN A 245 -1.18 18.22 -21.64
CA ASN A 245 -0.88 19.53 -22.19
C ASN A 245 -1.96 20.53 -21.75
N GLY A 246 -1.54 21.73 -21.33
CA GLY A 246 -2.46 22.74 -20.77
C GLY A 246 -2.78 22.57 -19.28
N ILE A 247 -2.50 21.41 -18.68
CA ILE A 247 -2.64 21.19 -17.23
C ILE A 247 -1.26 21.23 -16.57
N ARG A 248 -1.06 22.17 -15.62
CA ARG A 248 0.22 22.33 -14.92
C ARG A 248 0.55 21.19 -13.94
N GLN A 249 -0.46 20.42 -13.51
CA GLN A 249 -0.29 19.33 -12.54
C GLN A 249 -0.29 17.95 -13.23
N LYS A 250 0.58 17.05 -12.77
CA LYS A 250 0.55 15.64 -13.14
C LYS A 250 -0.62 14.95 -12.43
N ILE A 251 -1.43 14.20 -13.16
CA ILE A 251 -2.53 13.42 -12.60
C ILE A 251 -1.99 12.07 -12.15
N GLN A 252 -2.25 11.70 -10.89
CA GLN A 252 -1.96 10.37 -10.35
C GLN A 252 -3.19 9.48 -10.58
N THR A 253 -3.01 8.34 -11.22
CA THR A 253 -4.13 7.45 -11.56
C THR A 253 -4.54 6.54 -10.40
N ASN A 254 -3.69 6.36 -9.40
CA ASN A 254 -4.00 5.60 -8.20
C ASN A 254 -4.88 6.37 -7.18
N THR A 255 -5.51 7.48 -7.59
CA THR A 255 -6.33 8.35 -6.72
C THR A 255 -7.54 7.62 -6.18
N GLU A 256 -8.15 6.74 -6.99
CA GLU A 256 -9.18 5.81 -6.55
C GLU A 256 -8.56 4.47 -6.15
N ILE A 257 -8.53 4.21 -4.84
CA ILE A 257 -8.00 2.96 -4.29
C ILE A 257 -9.13 1.93 -4.28
N LYS A 258 -8.86 0.68 -4.70
CA LYS A 258 -9.82 -0.43 -4.65
C LYS A 258 -10.33 -0.54 -3.22
N THR A 259 -11.65 -0.51 -3.06
CA THR A 259 -12.30 -0.55 -1.75
C THR A 259 -13.09 -1.81 -1.51
N LEU A 260 -13.29 -2.15 -0.23
CA LEU A 260 -14.22 -3.18 0.21
C LEU A 260 -15.08 -2.66 1.34
N GLU A 261 -16.38 -2.94 1.30
CA GLU A 261 -17.27 -2.69 2.43
C GLU A 261 -17.47 -3.96 3.26
N ILE A 262 -17.26 -3.85 4.57
CA ILE A 262 -17.45 -4.92 5.55
C ILE A 262 -18.30 -4.38 6.71
N ASP A 263 -19.25 -5.17 7.20
CA ASP A 263 -20.03 -4.82 8.39
C ASP A 263 -19.13 -4.69 9.64
N GLU A 264 -19.32 -3.62 10.41
CA GLU A 264 -18.54 -3.32 11.63
C GLU A 264 -18.58 -4.48 12.64
N PHE A 265 -19.70 -5.18 12.75
CA PHE A 265 -19.83 -6.38 13.58
C PHE A 265 -18.89 -7.52 13.16
N THR A 266 -18.68 -7.71 11.86
CA THR A 266 -17.74 -8.71 11.32
C THR A 266 -16.30 -8.29 11.60
N VAL A 267 -16.01 -6.99 11.57
CA VAL A 267 -14.68 -6.44 11.90
C VAL A 267 -14.36 -6.56 13.39
N ASP A 268 -15.36 -6.44 14.26
CA ASP A 268 -15.18 -6.60 15.70
C ASP A 268 -15.05 -8.06 16.13
N ASN A 269 -15.56 -9.00 15.31
CA ASN A 269 -15.51 -10.44 15.54
C ASN A 269 -14.68 -11.18 14.47
N LEU A 270 -13.56 -10.58 14.04
CA LEU A 270 -12.70 -11.19 13.01
C LEU A 270 -12.19 -12.56 13.45
N THR A 271 -12.46 -13.57 12.63
CA THR A 271 -11.88 -14.91 12.73
C THR A 271 -10.95 -15.17 11.54
N GLN A 272 -10.07 -16.16 11.69
CA GLN A 272 -9.19 -16.58 10.59
C GLN A 272 -9.99 -17.01 9.36
N ASP A 273 -11.03 -17.83 9.52
CA ASP A 273 -11.87 -18.31 8.41
C ASP A 273 -12.64 -17.17 7.73
N GLY A 274 -13.15 -16.21 8.52
CA GLY A 274 -13.80 -15.02 7.99
C GLY A 274 -12.86 -14.16 7.15
N LEU A 275 -11.59 -14.05 7.56
CA LEU A 275 -10.56 -13.32 6.81
C LEU A 275 -10.20 -13.99 5.48
N TYR A 276 -10.14 -15.33 5.43
CA TYR A 276 -9.93 -16.04 4.17
C TYR A 276 -11.08 -15.84 3.17
N LEU A 277 -12.33 -15.93 3.64
CA LEU A 277 -13.50 -15.63 2.82
C LEU A 277 -13.51 -14.18 2.30
N LEU A 278 -13.04 -13.24 3.12
CA LEU A 278 -12.86 -11.84 2.70
C LEU A 278 -11.77 -11.71 1.62
N LEU A 279 -10.68 -12.49 1.68
CA LEU A 279 -9.62 -12.54 0.66
C LEU A 279 -9.98 -13.18 -0.65
N GLU A 280 -10.80 -14.21 -0.66
CA GLU A 280 -11.32 -14.74 -1.91
C GLU A 280 -12.11 -13.67 -2.66
N ARG A 281 -12.86 -12.83 -1.93
CA ARG A 281 -13.51 -11.63 -2.50
C ARG A 281 -12.52 -10.51 -2.86
N PHE A 282 -11.33 -10.45 -2.26
CA PHE A 282 -10.28 -9.46 -2.58
C PHE A 282 -9.53 -9.76 -3.89
N ASN A 283 -9.50 -11.04 -4.31
CA ASN A 283 -8.76 -11.53 -5.48
C ASN A 283 -9.62 -11.75 -6.74
N GLN A 284 -10.95 -11.68 -6.62
CA GLN A 284 -11.88 -11.51 -7.74
C GLN A 284 -11.91 -10.04 -8.20
#